data_AF-A0A7S1UG21-F1
#
_entry.id   AF-A0A7S1UG21-F1
#
_cell.length_a   1.000
_cell.length_b   1.000
_cell.length_c   1.000
_cell.angle_alpha   90.00
_cell.angle_beta   90.00
_cell.angle_gamma   90.00
#
_symmetry.space_group_name_H-M   'P 1'
#
loop_
_entity.id
_entity.type
_entity.pdbx_description
1 polymer ?
#
loop_
_entity_poly.entity_id
_entity_poly.type
_entity_poly.pdbx_seq_one_letter_code
_entity_poly.pdbx_strand_id
1 'polypeptide(L)'
;FDAPTISEDFDCSSNNKRTVYEVTTEITGGAASDVITGGHFTLDLSVDGFTYTTDSIPYDAVATTAGEAGTSELLAVSGGMTDTQATVSGTGFLGKIFPGDRLQIQDSTNANELYEVASVDSDVQFTLTSNFGGLAGTKTLTRWSGGRGPSASSLVYCTEPECASSRVEKSGSMENKIEAWSDQIPGGVTVSRVRTDVNDNTFTWRVTFLDDARTTNDFAIALNTASLTTTGGTGTVTTAESNTGETFTSCTGTFDVGSGSLVQGQLYYLRVFAINSVGYSLPQVAA
;
A
#
# COMPACT_ATOMS: atom_id res chain seq x y z
N PHE A 1 33.17 38.83 -36.59
CA PHE A 1 32.27 39.12 -35.48
C PHE A 1 31.57 37.81 -35.17
N ASP A 2 32.15 37.02 -34.27
CA ASP A 2 31.52 35.81 -33.77
C ASP A 2 30.37 36.23 -32.87
N ALA A 3 29.16 35.78 -33.19
CA ALA A 3 28.01 35.98 -32.34
C ALA A 3 28.26 35.28 -31.00
N PRO A 4 27.86 35.85 -29.85
CA PRO A 4 27.95 35.15 -28.60
C PRO A 4 27.07 33.90 -28.70
N THR A 5 27.66 32.74 -28.49
CA THR A 5 26.92 31.51 -28.24
C THR A 5 25.99 31.81 -27.08
N ILE A 6 24.68 31.71 -27.30
CA ILE A 6 23.70 31.74 -26.23
C ILE A 6 23.96 30.45 -25.43
N SER A 7 24.75 30.56 -24.36
CA SER A 7 24.87 29.54 -23.34
C SER A 7 23.67 29.69 -22.43
N GLU A 8 22.83 28.67 -22.38
CA GLU A 8 21.81 28.55 -21.35
C GLU A 8 22.40 27.60 -20.30
N ASP A 9 22.94 28.19 -19.23
CA ASP A 9 23.48 27.41 -18.11
C ASP A 9 22.28 26.84 -17.34
N PHE A 10 22.05 25.53 -17.49
CA PHE A 10 21.10 24.81 -16.66
C PHE A 10 21.77 24.53 -15.31
N ASP A 11 21.33 25.22 -14.28
CA ASP A 11 21.73 24.91 -12.91
C ASP A 11 21.09 23.56 -12.53
N CYS A 12 21.91 22.53 -12.46
CA CYS A 12 21.47 21.25 -11.92
C CYS A 12 21.35 21.45 -10.43
N SER A 13 20.13 21.67 -9.96
CA SER A 13 19.90 21.69 -8.53
C SER A 13 20.52 20.42 -7.94
N SER A 14 21.30 20.59 -6.88
CA SER A 14 21.75 19.49 -6.04
C SER A 14 20.58 18.76 -5.37
N ASN A 15 19.32 19.10 -5.72
CA ASN A 15 18.05 18.47 -5.40
C ASN A 15 18.28 17.11 -4.76
N ASN A 16 18.21 17.14 -3.44
CA ASN A 16 18.32 15.98 -2.58
C ASN A 16 17.42 14.88 -3.14
N LYS A 17 17.96 13.66 -3.33
CA LYS A 17 17.10 12.50 -3.58
C LYS A 17 16.07 12.46 -2.46
N ARG A 18 14.80 12.24 -2.82
CA ARG A 18 13.76 11.99 -1.83
C ARG A 18 14.12 10.75 -1.01
N THR A 19 13.96 10.83 0.29
CA THR A 19 14.14 9.68 1.18
C THR A 19 13.00 8.71 0.95
N VAL A 20 13.35 7.43 0.73
CA VAL A 20 12.37 6.38 0.43
C VAL A 20 12.52 5.23 1.40
N TYR A 21 11.40 4.86 2.01
CA TYR A 21 11.28 3.70 2.90
C TYR A 21 10.31 2.68 2.34
N GLU A 22 10.65 1.41 2.53
CA GLU A 22 9.72 0.30 2.40
C GLU A 22 9.30 -0.16 3.79
N VAL A 23 8.01 -0.30 3.98
CA VAL A 23 7.40 -0.89 5.18
C VAL A 23 6.71 -2.17 4.72
N THR A 24 7.08 -3.32 5.28
CA THR A 24 6.56 -4.61 4.83
C THR A 24 5.96 -5.38 6.00
N THR A 25 4.75 -5.90 5.83
CA THR A 25 4.18 -6.92 6.72
C THR A 25 4.61 -8.30 6.24
N GLU A 26 5.03 -9.18 7.16
CA GLU A 26 5.56 -10.51 6.83
C GLU A 26 5.15 -11.52 7.89
N ILE A 27 5.33 -12.82 7.60
CA ILE A 27 5.17 -13.90 8.58
C ILE A 27 6.50 -14.60 8.75
N THR A 28 6.95 -14.73 10.00
CA THR A 28 8.17 -15.45 10.36
C THR A 28 7.85 -16.71 11.16
N GLY A 29 8.62 -17.77 10.93
CA GLY A 29 8.48 -19.04 11.67
C GLY A 29 7.16 -19.80 11.41
N GLY A 30 6.39 -19.42 10.39
CA GLY A 30 5.15 -20.08 9.96
C GLY A 30 5.34 -21.02 8.77
N ALA A 31 4.29 -21.75 8.42
CA ALA A 31 4.18 -22.47 7.16
C ALA A 31 3.96 -21.48 5.99
N ALA A 32 4.30 -21.88 4.76
CA ALA A 32 4.04 -21.06 3.57
C ALA A 32 2.55 -20.80 3.29
N SER A 33 1.66 -21.56 3.94
CA SER A 33 0.21 -21.37 3.90
C SER A 33 -0.32 -20.44 4.99
N ASP A 34 0.53 -20.02 5.93
CA ASP A 34 0.12 -19.09 6.97
C ASP A 34 -0.09 -17.70 6.38
N VAL A 35 -1.11 -17.01 6.87
CA VAL A 35 -1.52 -15.70 6.35
C VAL A 35 -1.78 -14.73 7.49
N ILE A 36 -1.58 -13.44 7.24
CA ILE A 36 -2.00 -12.37 8.15
C ILE A 36 -3.51 -12.18 8.00
N THR A 37 -4.25 -12.25 9.09
CA THR A 37 -5.72 -12.18 9.12
C THR A 37 -6.24 -10.88 9.72
N GLY A 38 -5.36 -10.11 10.37
CA GLY A 38 -5.77 -8.90 11.07
C GLY A 38 -4.63 -8.22 11.82
N GLY A 39 -5.02 -7.23 12.62
CA GLY A 39 -4.11 -6.49 13.49
C GLY A 39 -3.65 -5.16 12.89
N HIS A 40 -2.72 -4.53 13.61
CA HIS A 40 -2.22 -3.20 13.31
C HIS A 40 -0.78 -3.05 13.83
N PHE A 41 -0.13 -1.98 13.42
CA PHE A 41 1.21 -1.60 13.86
C PHE A 41 1.33 -0.08 13.98
N THR A 42 2.36 0.40 14.67
CA THR A 42 2.72 1.82 14.75
C THR A 42 4.13 2.02 14.24
N LEU A 43 4.39 3.16 13.62
CA LEU A 43 5.72 3.55 13.14
C LEU A 43 6.20 4.76 13.93
N ASP A 44 7.51 4.83 14.15
CA ASP A 44 8.19 6.03 14.60
C ASP A 44 8.76 6.75 13.37
N LEU A 45 8.35 8.00 13.19
CA LEU A 45 8.95 8.97 12.28
C LEU A 45 9.97 9.81 13.04
N SER A 46 11.24 9.69 12.68
CA SER A 46 12.29 10.57 13.16
C SER A 46 12.65 11.61 12.11
N VAL A 47 12.70 12.87 12.51
CA VAL A 47 13.10 14.02 11.68
C VAL A 47 13.57 15.14 12.60
N ASP A 48 14.62 15.85 12.23
CA ASP A 48 15.18 16.97 13.02
C ASP A 48 15.58 16.61 14.47
N GLY A 49 15.89 15.33 14.70
CA GLY A 49 16.27 14.82 16.02
C GLY A 49 15.08 14.63 16.98
N PHE A 50 13.86 14.79 16.50
CA PHE A 50 12.64 14.42 17.21
C PHE A 50 12.08 13.11 16.66
N THR A 51 11.31 12.41 17.49
CA THR A 51 10.62 11.17 17.11
C THR A 51 9.13 11.31 17.41
N TYR A 52 8.32 10.97 16.42
CA TYR A 52 6.86 11.03 16.46
C TYR A 52 6.29 9.66 16.14
N THR A 53 5.42 9.15 17.00
CA THR A 53 4.76 7.86 16.77
C THR A 53 3.45 8.08 16.02
N THR A 54 3.22 7.32 14.95
CA THR A 54 1.94 7.34 14.25
C THR A 54 0.83 6.77 15.13
N ASP A 55 -0.42 7.15 14.83
CA ASP A 55 -1.56 6.32 15.21
C ASP A 55 -1.40 4.88 14.68
N SER A 56 -2.17 3.94 15.23
CA SER A 56 -2.23 2.57 14.71
C SER A 56 -2.59 2.54 13.23
N ILE A 57 -1.79 1.81 12.45
CA ILE A 57 -1.94 1.56 11.02
C ILE A 57 -2.45 0.13 10.86
N PRO A 58 -3.62 -0.10 10.25
CA PRO A 58 -4.12 -1.45 10.02
C PRO A 58 -3.17 -2.23 9.09
N TYR A 59 -3.07 -3.55 9.29
CA TYR A 59 -2.20 -4.41 8.47
C TYR A 59 -2.52 -4.37 6.96
N ASP A 60 -3.75 -4.00 6.59
CA ASP A 60 -4.22 -3.87 5.20
C ASP A 60 -4.46 -2.41 4.79
N ALA A 61 -3.85 -1.45 5.49
CA ALA A 61 -3.98 -0.02 5.23
C ALA A 61 -3.82 0.30 3.74
N VAL A 62 -4.72 1.12 3.20
CA VAL A 62 -4.59 1.65 1.85
C VAL A 62 -3.44 2.64 1.77
N ALA A 63 -2.90 2.82 0.57
CA ALA A 63 -1.77 3.72 0.37
C ALA A 63 -2.15 5.18 0.68
N THR A 64 -3.24 5.68 0.09
CA THR A 64 -3.61 7.09 0.09
C THR A 64 -4.98 7.35 0.72
N THR A 65 -5.21 8.59 1.12
CA THR A 65 -6.48 9.07 1.67
C THR A 65 -7.63 8.85 0.69
N ALA A 66 -7.39 8.98 -0.63
CA ALA A 66 -8.41 8.69 -1.64
C ALA A 66 -8.88 7.22 -1.63
N GLY A 67 -8.02 6.29 -1.22
CA GLY A 67 -8.35 4.87 -1.05
C GLY A 67 -9.10 4.57 0.24
N GLU A 68 -9.25 5.52 1.15
CA GLU A 68 -9.89 5.31 2.46
C GLU A 68 -11.38 4.97 2.36
N ALA A 69 -12.06 5.32 1.26
CA ALA A 69 -13.42 4.84 1.02
C ALA A 69 -13.49 3.34 0.71
N GLY A 70 -12.35 2.70 0.49
CA GLY A 70 -12.21 1.32 0.06
C GLY A 70 -11.73 1.26 -1.38
N THR A 71 -10.85 0.31 -1.65
CA THR A 71 -10.36 -0.03 -2.99
C THR A 71 -10.82 -1.44 -3.32
N SER A 72 -11.23 -1.66 -4.56
CA SER A 72 -11.77 -2.93 -4.99
C SER A 72 -10.93 -3.56 -6.10
N GLU A 73 -10.83 -4.88 -6.05
CA GLU A 73 -10.15 -5.71 -7.04
C GLU A 73 -11.08 -6.85 -7.44
N LEU A 74 -11.37 -6.97 -8.74
CA LEU A 74 -12.11 -8.13 -9.24
C LEU A 74 -11.20 -9.36 -9.18
N LEU A 75 -11.62 -10.38 -8.44
CA LEU A 75 -10.87 -11.61 -8.34
C LEU A 75 -11.05 -12.45 -9.61
N ALA A 76 -9.96 -13.08 -10.07
CA ALA A 76 -9.98 -14.04 -11.17
C ALA A 76 -10.53 -15.43 -10.74
N VAL A 77 -11.52 -15.45 -9.84
CA VAL A 77 -12.22 -16.63 -9.34
C VAL A 77 -13.70 -16.34 -9.15
N SER A 78 -14.52 -17.39 -9.20
CA SER A 78 -15.96 -17.31 -8.98
C SER A 78 -16.43 -18.34 -7.97
N GLY A 79 -17.43 -17.98 -7.17
CA GLY A 79 -18.03 -18.87 -6.17
C GLY A 79 -19.43 -19.30 -6.57
N GLY A 80 -19.70 -20.60 -6.55
CA GLY A 80 -21.04 -21.17 -6.50
C GLY A 80 -21.65 -20.94 -5.12
N MET A 81 -22.79 -20.24 -5.10
CA MET A 81 -23.50 -19.86 -3.88
C MET A 81 -24.97 -20.26 -3.93
N THR A 82 -25.55 -20.50 -2.77
CA THR A 82 -27.00 -20.57 -2.56
C THR A 82 -27.49 -19.41 -1.70
N ASP A 83 -28.78 -19.12 -1.74
CA ASP A 83 -29.40 -17.95 -1.10
C ASP A 83 -29.07 -17.82 0.39
N THR A 84 -28.88 -18.92 1.11
CA THR A 84 -28.58 -18.89 2.55
C THR A 84 -27.22 -19.49 2.89
N GLN A 85 -26.29 -19.56 1.93
CA GLN A 85 -24.98 -20.15 2.16
C GLN A 85 -24.02 -19.19 2.86
N ALA A 86 -23.40 -19.66 3.95
CA ALA A 86 -22.16 -19.10 4.46
C ALA A 86 -20.93 -19.76 3.79
N THR A 87 -21.04 -21.02 3.37
CA THR A 87 -19.93 -21.76 2.74
C THR A 87 -20.01 -21.68 1.23
N VAL A 88 -19.05 -21.03 0.59
CA VAL A 88 -18.98 -20.86 -0.87
C VAL A 88 -18.14 -21.97 -1.50
N SER A 89 -18.62 -22.56 -2.60
CA SER A 89 -17.89 -23.59 -3.34
C SER A 89 -17.35 -23.06 -4.66
N GLY A 90 -16.19 -23.50 -5.13
CA GLY A 90 -15.59 -23.02 -6.38
C GLY A 90 -14.26 -23.71 -6.66
N THR A 91 -13.33 -23.02 -7.30
CA THR A 91 -11.97 -23.52 -7.56
C THR A 91 -11.00 -22.35 -7.59
N GLY A 92 -9.75 -22.56 -7.16
CA GLY A 92 -8.69 -21.56 -7.23
C GLY A 92 -8.72 -20.53 -6.10
N PHE A 93 -9.38 -20.82 -4.97
CA PHE A 93 -9.47 -19.86 -3.86
C PHE A 93 -8.16 -19.69 -3.09
N LEU A 94 -7.30 -20.72 -3.04
CA LEU A 94 -6.03 -20.61 -2.33
C LEU A 94 -5.13 -19.57 -3.01
N GLY A 95 -4.52 -18.71 -2.19
CA GLY A 95 -3.67 -17.63 -2.70
C GLY A 95 -4.42 -16.53 -3.47
N LYS A 96 -5.75 -16.47 -3.32
CA LYS A 96 -6.60 -15.40 -3.90
C LYS A 96 -7.50 -14.77 -2.86
N ILE A 97 -8.05 -15.60 -1.99
CA ILE A 97 -8.91 -15.22 -0.88
C ILE A 97 -8.26 -15.69 0.42
N PHE A 98 -8.38 -14.88 1.46
CA PHE A 98 -7.82 -15.13 2.78
C PHE A 98 -8.86 -14.88 3.88
N PRO A 99 -8.76 -15.55 5.03
CA PRO A 99 -9.51 -15.16 6.21
C PRO A 99 -9.29 -13.69 6.57
N GLY A 100 -10.36 -12.98 6.91
CA GLY A 100 -10.38 -11.53 7.14
C GLY A 100 -10.62 -10.70 5.88
N ASP A 101 -10.61 -11.31 4.69
CA ASP A 101 -10.98 -10.60 3.46
C ASP A 101 -12.42 -10.14 3.47
N ARG A 102 -12.65 -8.98 2.88
CA ARG A 102 -13.99 -8.46 2.65
C ARG A 102 -14.31 -8.60 1.17
N LEU A 103 -15.39 -9.30 0.86
CA LEU A 103 -15.83 -9.60 -0.50
C LEU A 103 -17.15 -8.91 -0.78
N GLN A 104 -17.23 -8.18 -1.88
CA GLN A 104 -18.48 -7.85 -2.53
C GLN A 104 -18.81 -8.97 -3.50
N ILE A 105 -20.04 -9.47 -3.41
CA ILE A 105 -20.47 -10.64 -4.16
C ILE A 105 -21.55 -10.22 -5.16
N GLN A 106 -21.41 -10.65 -6.41
CA GLN A 106 -22.41 -10.38 -7.45
C GLN A 106 -23.80 -10.90 -7.06
N ASP A 107 -24.83 -10.09 -7.33
CA ASP A 107 -26.24 -10.39 -7.04
C ASP A 107 -26.54 -10.71 -5.56
N SER A 108 -25.76 -10.16 -4.63
CA SER A 108 -26.17 -10.06 -3.23
C SER A 108 -27.48 -9.28 -3.12
N THR A 109 -28.29 -9.60 -2.09
CA THR A 109 -29.54 -8.85 -1.83
C THR A 109 -29.28 -7.35 -1.70
N ASN A 110 -28.16 -6.98 -1.10
CA ASN A 110 -27.68 -5.61 -1.07
C ASN A 110 -26.41 -5.51 -1.91
N ALA A 111 -26.49 -4.87 -3.07
CA ALA A 111 -25.37 -4.78 -4.01
C ALA A 111 -24.08 -4.16 -3.42
N ASN A 112 -24.18 -3.38 -2.35
CA ASN A 112 -23.05 -2.72 -1.68
C ASN A 112 -22.63 -3.41 -0.37
N GLU A 113 -23.23 -4.55 -0.03
CA GLU A 113 -22.86 -5.30 1.16
C GLU A 113 -21.53 -6.04 0.96
N LEU A 114 -20.70 -5.98 2.00
CA LEU A 114 -19.40 -6.65 2.05
C LEU A 114 -19.49 -7.80 3.05
N TYR A 115 -19.08 -8.98 2.63
CA TYR A 115 -19.07 -10.19 3.43
C TYR A 115 -17.63 -10.49 3.86
N GLU A 116 -17.42 -10.70 5.15
CA GLU A 116 -16.10 -11.06 5.68
C GLU A 116 -15.88 -12.57 5.54
N VAL A 117 -14.71 -12.96 5.08
CA VAL A 117 -14.29 -14.36 4.96
C VAL A 117 -13.83 -14.84 6.34
N ALA A 118 -14.57 -15.77 6.92
CA ALA A 118 -14.26 -16.38 8.20
C ALA A 118 -13.11 -17.40 8.09
N SER A 119 -13.14 -18.25 7.05
CA SER A 119 -12.10 -19.27 6.80
C SER A 119 -11.98 -19.59 5.31
N VAL A 120 -10.81 -20.09 4.90
CA VAL A 120 -10.59 -20.69 3.58
C VAL A 120 -10.22 -22.14 3.83
N ASP A 121 -11.20 -23.03 3.68
CA ASP A 121 -11.12 -24.41 4.13
C ASP A 121 -10.35 -25.28 3.12
N SER A 122 -10.39 -24.93 1.82
CA SER A 122 -9.63 -25.58 0.75
C SER A 122 -9.60 -24.72 -0.52
N ASP A 123 -8.91 -25.17 -1.57
CA ASP A 123 -8.92 -24.50 -2.89
C ASP A 123 -10.31 -24.40 -3.53
N VAL A 124 -11.26 -25.21 -3.04
CA VAL A 124 -12.61 -25.27 -3.57
C VAL A 124 -13.67 -24.74 -2.60
N GLN A 125 -13.27 -24.32 -1.39
CA GLN A 125 -14.22 -23.92 -0.35
C GLN A 125 -13.68 -22.83 0.57
N PHE A 126 -14.53 -21.83 0.84
CA PHE A 126 -14.34 -20.87 1.92
C PHE A 126 -15.65 -20.59 2.64
N THR A 127 -15.59 -20.04 3.85
CA THR A 127 -16.75 -19.73 4.67
C THR A 127 -16.79 -18.23 5.00
N LEU A 128 -17.99 -17.63 4.91
CA LEU A 128 -18.30 -16.24 5.26
C LEU A 128 -18.75 -16.14 6.72
N THR A 129 -18.57 -14.97 7.34
CA THR A 129 -19.08 -14.69 8.70
C THR A 129 -20.60 -14.52 8.74
N SER A 130 -21.24 -14.24 7.61
CA SER A 130 -22.68 -14.12 7.45
C SER A 130 -23.16 -14.80 6.16
N ASN A 131 -24.46 -15.13 6.11
CA ASN A 131 -25.06 -15.69 4.90
C ASN A 131 -25.10 -14.67 3.78
N PHE A 132 -24.83 -15.10 2.54
CA PHE A 132 -24.90 -14.27 1.34
C PHE A 132 -26.28 -13.63 1.11
N GLY A 133 -27.37 -14.37 1.31
CA GLY A 133 -28.73 -13.83 1.22
C GLY A 133 -29.17 -13.42 -0.19
N GLY A 134 -28.53 -13.87 -1.27
CA GLY A 134 -28.79 -13.42 -2.65
C GLY A 134 -29.17 -14.53 -3.64
N LEU A 135 -29.21 -14.22 -4.94
CA LEU A 135 -29.63 -15.22 -5.93
C LEU A 135 -28.62 -16.37 -6.05
N ALA A 136 -29.08 -17.62 -6.01
CA ALA A 136 -28.21 -18.78 -6.19
C ALA A 136 -27.51 -18.79 -7.57
N GLY A 137 -26.32 -19.37 -7.65
CA GLY A 137 -25.55 -19.54 -8.88
C GLY A 137 -24.06 -19.22 -8.72
N THR A 138 -23.33 -19.26 -9.82
CA THR A 138 -21.92 -18.84 -9.88
C THR A 138 -21.81 -17.32 -9.87
N LYS A 139 -21.08 -16.76 -8.91
CA LYS A 139 -20.93 -15.33 -8.69
C LYS A 139 -19.49 -14.88 -8.90
N THR A 140 -19.32 -13.71 -9.52
CA THR A 140 -18.04 -13.01 -9.49
C THR A 140 -17.78 -12.44 -8.09
N LEU A 141 -16.53 -12.50 -7.66
CA LEU A 141 -16.08 -12.04 -6.35
C LEU A 141 -15.21 -10.80 -6.53
N THR A 142 -15.53 -9.73 -5.83
CA THR A 142 -14.71 -8.52 -5.81
C THR A 142 -14.17 -8.33 -4.41
N ARG A 143 -12.85 -8.37 -4.25
CA ARG A 143 -12.19 -8.16 -2.97
C ARG A 143 -12.11 -6.67 -2.68
N TRP A 144 -12.38 -6.30 -1.43
CA TRP A 144 -12.31 -4.94 -0.93
C TRP A 144 -11.21 -4.82 0.12
N SER A 145 -10.31 -3.84 -0.06
CA SER A 145 -9.23 -3.52 0.87
C SER A 145 -9.34 -2.06 1.32
N GLY A 146 -9.01 -1.80 2.60
CA GLY A 146 -9.31 -0.51 3.22
C GLY A 146 -10.81 -0.19 3.27
N GLY A 147 -11.18 1.01 3.73
CA GLY A 147 -12.57 1.50 3.76
C GLY A 147 -13.60 0.68 4.52
N ARG A 148 -14.01 1.16 5.70
CA ARG A 148 -15.02 0.50 6.55
C ARG A 148 -16.42 1.09 6.39
N GLY A 149 -16.82 1.37 5.15
CA GLY A 149 -18.18 1.78 4.80
C GLY A 149 -18.27 2.89 3.73
N PRO A 150 -19.50 3.31 3.36
CA PRO A 150 -19.75 4.46 2.46
C PRO A 150 -19.59 5.79 3.19
N SER A 151 -19.03 6.85 2.59
CA SER A 151 -18.66 8.13 3.23
C SER A 151 -19.70 8.78 4.18
N ALA A 152 -21.00 8.50 4.01
CA ALA A 152 -22.07 8.95 4.90
C ALA A 152 -22.15 8.21 6.25
N SER A 153 -21.59 7.00 6.36
CA SER A 153 -21.48 6.19 7.59
C SER A 153 -20.07 5.64 7.82
N SER A 154 -19.16 5.88 6.88
CA SER A 154 -17.77 5.48 6.90
C SER A 154 -16.99 6.44 7.76
N LEU A 155 -16.82 5.99 8.98
CA LEU A 155 -15.97 6.56 10.00
C LEU A 155 -14.46 6.38 9.67
N VAL A 156 -14.04 6.43 8.40
CA VAL A 156 -12.63 6.20 8.03
C VAL A 156 -11.76 7.42 8.30
N TYR A 157 -12.37 8.61 8.29
CA TYR A 157 -11.73 9.86 8.68
C TYR A 157 -12.12 10.20 10.14
N CYS A 158 -11.17 10.17 11.08
CA CYS A 158 -11.38 10.57 12.48
C CYS A 158 -11.40 12.11 12.57
N THR A 159 -12.52 12.77 12.25
CA THR A 159 -12.64 14.25 12.41
C THR A 159 -13.29 14.71 13.69
N GLU A 160 -13.84 13.81 14.49
CA GLU A 160 -14.65 14.14 15.66
C GLU A 160 -13.95 13.69 16.95
N PRO A 161 -14.21 14.35 18.09
CA PRO A 161 -13.37 14.28 19.29
C PRO A 161 -13.34 12.92 20.02
N GLU A 162 -14.02 11.89 19.50
CA GLU A 162 -14.06 10.54 20.08
C GLU A 162 -13.74 9.48 19.00
N CYS A 163 -12.48 9.37 18.60
CA CYS A 163 -12.00 8.19 17.86
C CYS A 163 -11.48 7.14 18.86
N ALA A 164 -12.37 6.22 19.28
CA ALA A 164 -11.96 5.10 20.15
C ALA A 164 -10.80 4.31 19.51
N SER A 165 -9.87 3.81 20.31
CA SER A 165 -8.65 3.11 19.81
C SER A 165 -8.97 1.97 18.84
N SER A 166 -10.00 1.18 19.15
CA SER A 166 -10.46 0.07 18.30
C SER A 166 -10.93 0.49 16.90
N ARG A 167 -11.31 1.77 16.72
CA ARG A 167 -11.64 2.37 15.43
C ARG A 167 -10.38 2.85 14.71
N VAL A 168 -9.47 3.51 15.43
CA VAL A 168 -8.21 4.02 14.89
C VAL A 168 -7.36 2.87 14.31
N GLU A 169 -7.28 1.75 15.03
CA GLU A 169 -6.59 0.50 14.60
C GLU A 169 -7.12 -0.09 13.28
N LYS A 170 -8.25 0.42 12.83
CA LYS A 170 -9.05 -0.11 11.75
C LYS A 170 -9.20 0.92 10.62
N SER A 171 -8.74 2.16 10.77
CA SER A 171 -8.99 3.25 9.84
C SER A 171 -7.73 4.00 9.41
N GLY A 172 -7.87 4.79 8.36
CA GLY A 172 -6.80 5.61 7.81
C GLY A 172 -5.96 4.90 6.75
N SER A 173 -5.31 5.71 5.94
CA SER A 173 -4.28 5.32 4.98
C SER A 173 -2.88 5.45 5.59
N MET A 174 -1.91 4.75 4.99
CA MET A 174 -0.51 4.90 5.35
C MET A 174 -0.05 6.37 5.20
N GLU A 175 -0.42 7.02 4.10
CA GLU A 175 -0.16 8.44 3.84
C GLU A 175 -0.68 9.32 4.98
N ASN A 176 -1.98 9.29 5.27
CA ASN A 176 -2.60 10.13 6.30
C ASN A 176 -2.01 9.89 7.70
N LYS A 177 -1.66 8.64 8.03
CA LYS A 177 -1.07 8.29 9.33
C LYS A 177 0.34 8.85 9.52
N ILE A 178 1.11 8.96 8.44
CA ILE A 178 2.44 9.60 8.46
C ILE A 178 2.29 11.13 8.42
N GLU A 179 1.37 11.66 7.60
CA GLU A 179 1.09 13.09 7.43
C GLU A 179 0.35 13.75 8.60
N ALA A 180 -0.07 12.97 9.61
CA ALA A 180 -0.57 13.52 10.88
C ALA A 180 0.42 14.52 11.53
N TRP A 181 1.71 14.43 11.17
CA TRP A 181 2.78 15.34 11.57
C TRP A 181 3.19 16.30 10.44
N SER A 182 2.23 16.85 9.70
CA SER A 182 2.44 17.72 8.53
C SER A 182 3.37 18.91 8.76
N ASP A 183 3.46 19.41 10.00
CA ASP A 183 4.38 20.49 10.37
C ASP A 183 5.86 20.07 10.25
N GLN A 184 6.15 18.77 10.37
CA GLN A 184 7.50 18.20 10.28
C GLN A 184 7.85 17.70 8.88
N ILE A 185 6.82 17.42 8.07
CA ILE A 185 6.92 17.03 6.67
C ILE A 185 6.03 17.91 5.79
N PRO A 186 6.38 19.20 5.59
CA PRO A 186 5.52 20.15 4.87
C PRO A 186 5.21 19.75 3.44
N GLY A 187 6.13 19.02 2.79
CA GLY A 187 5.92 18.46 1.45
C GLY A 187 4.99 17.24 1.46
N GLY A 188 4.80 16.60 2.60
CA GLY A 188 4.05 15.36 2.76
C GLY A 188 4.81 14.12 2.25
N VAL A 189 4.06 13.06 2.00
CA VAL A 189 4.58 11.82 1.43
C VAL A 189 3.77 11.39 0.22
N THR A 190 4.40 10.64 -0.68
CA THR A 190 3.67 9.79 -1.62
C THR A 190 3.81 8.35 -1.20
N VAL A 191 2.70 7.63 -1.17
CA VAL A 191 2.68 6.22 -0.80
C VAL A 191 2.14 5.38 -1.95
N SER A 192 2.83 4.30 -2.25
CA SER A 192 2.31 3.21 -3.08
C SER A 192 2.28 1.92 -2.27
N ARG A 193 1.31 1.05 -2.56
CA ARG A 193 1.17 -0.25 -1.89
C ARG A 193 1.14 -1.35 -2.92
N VAL A 194 1.89 -2.40 -2.66
CA VAL A 194 1.82 -3.66 -3.39
C VAL A 194 1.61 -4.80 -2.40
N ARG A 195 1.02 -5.89 -2.90
CA ARG A 195 1.01 -7.16 -2.17
C ARG A 195 2.35 -7.84 -2.42
N THR A 196 3.00 -8.32 -1.37
CA THR A 196 4.37 -8.87 -1.47
C THR A 196 4.35 -10.26 -2.09
N ASP A 197 3.46 -11.14 -1.61
CA ASP A 197 3.11 -12.40 -2.27
C ASP A 197 1.59 -12.52 -2.40
N VAL A 198 1.13 -13.03 -3.55
CA VAL A 198 -0.28 -13.32 -3.78
C VAL A 198 -0.83 -14.34 -2.78
N ASN A 199 0.03 -15.11 -2.09
CA ASN A 199 -0.32 -16.28 -1.29
C ASN A 199 -0.36 -16.11 0.25
N ASP A 200 0.14 -15.03 0.84
CA ASP A 200 0.36 -14.94 2.32
C ASP A 200 -0.30 -13.71 2.99
N ASN A 201 -1.10 -12.96 2.23
CA ASN A 201 -1.79 -11.75 2.65
C ASN A 201 -0.89 -10.63 3.23
N THR A 202 0.33 -10.54 2.73
CA THR A 202 1.33 -9.53 3.10
C THR A 202 1.30 -8.31 2.18
N PHE A 203 1.77 -7.17 2.68
CA PHE A 203 1.81 -5.91 1.94
C PHE A 203 3.13 -5.20 2.15
N THR A 204 3.63 -4.57 1.08
CA THR A 204 4.72 -3.60 1.11
C THR A 204 4.18 -2.23 0.72
N TRP A 205 4.37 -1.24 1.60
CA TRP A 205 4.20 0.17 1.30
C TRP A 205 5.54 0.79 0.98
N ARG A 206 5.62 1.50 -0.14
CA ARG A 206 6.74 2.36 -0.47
C ARG A 206 6.36 3.80 -0.18
N VAL A 207 6.99 4.39 0.83
CA VAL A 207 6.80 5.76 1.31
C VAL A 207 7.93 6.63 0.77
N THR A 208 7.58 7.69 0.06
CA THR A 208 8.54 8.67 -0.48
C THR A 208 8.24 10.03 0.13
N PHE A 209 9.16 10.55 0.94
CA PHE A 209 9.06 11.90 1.48
C PHE A 209 9.19 12.91 0.35
N LEU A 210 8.32 13.92 0.30
CA LEU A 210 8.33 14.95 -0.73
C LEU A 210 9.13 16.18 -0.33
N ASP A 211 9.66 16.21 0.87
CA ASP A 211 10.62 17.19 1.34
C ASP A 211 12.04 16.85 0.89
N ASP A 212 12.91 17.85 0.90
CA ASP A 212 14.31 17.69 0.53
C ASP A 212 15.04 16.90 1.64
N ALA A 213 15.69 15.81 1.27
CA ALA A 213 16.45 15.01 2.23
C ALA A 213 17.60 15.81 2.84
N ARG A 214 17.91 15.54 4.11
CA ARG A 214 18.92 16.28 4.89
C ARG A 214 20.19 15.46 5.08
N THR A 215 21.34 16.14 5.18
CA THR A 215 22.62 15.44 5.41
C THR A 215 22.78 14.89 6.82
N THR A 216 22.01 15.41 7.78
CA THR A 216 21.98 14.98 9.18
C THR A 216 20.53 15.05 9.67
N ASN A 217 20.10 14.06 10.46
CA ASN A 217 18.73 13.96 10.98
C ASN A 217 17.67 14.07 9.88
N ASP A 218 17.92 13.37 8.77
CA ASP A 218 16.93 13.17 7.73
C ASP A 218 15.73 12.37 8.23
N PHE A 219 14.74 12.16 7.36
CA PHE A 219 13.61 11.29 7.64
C PHE A 219 14.08 9.86 7.93
N ALA A 220 13.60 9.28 9.03
CA ALA A 220 13.75 7.87 9.29
C ALA A 220 12.42 7.26 9.75
N ILE A 221 12.12 6.07 9.24
CA ILE A 221 10.96 5.27 9.66
C ILE A 221 11.45 4.01 10.37
N ALA A 222 11.01 3.84 11.61
CA ALA A 222 11.26 2.64 12.39
C ALA A 222 9.95 1.99 12.83
N LEU A 223 9.95 0.66 12.98
CA LEU A 223 8.85 -0.01 13.66
C LEU A 223 8.85 0.38 15.15
N ASN A 224 7.70 0.80 15.66
CA ASN A 224 7.50 1.04 17.08
C ASN A 224 6.84 -0.18 17.76
N THR A 225 5.62 -0.54 17.34
CA THR A 225 4.95 -1.77 17.78
C THR A 225 4.26 -2.48 16.61
N ALA A 226 4.13 -3.79 16.71
CA ALA A 226 3.31 -4.60 15.81
C ALA A 226 2.47 -5.59 16.63
N SER A 227 1.18 -5.65 16.34
CA SER A 227 0.24 -6.60 16.91
C SER A 227 -0.59 -7.19 15.78
N LEU A 228 0.04 -8.08 15.00
CA LEU A 228 -0.55 -8.74 13.85
C LEU A 228 -1.13 -10.10 14.25
N THR A 229 -2.31 -10.43 13.70
CA THR A 229 -2.94 -11.73 13.89
C THR A 229 -2.65 -12.59 12.66
N THR A 230 -2.25 -13.83 12.87
CA THR A 230 -1.95 -14.79 11.79
C THR A 230 -2.66 -16.12 12.03
N THR A 231 -2.79 -16.94 10.98
CA THR A 231 -3.24 -18.33 11.12
C THR A 231 -2.18 -19.25 11.73
N GLY A 232 -0.91 -18.85 11.65
CA GLY A 232 0.26 -19.53 12.17
C GLY A 232 1.51 -18.65 12.06
N GLY A 233 2.63 -19.09 12.63
CA GLY A 233 3.85 -18.27 12.71
C GLY A 233 3.66 -17.00 13.55
N THR A 234 4.52 -16.00 13.31
CA THR A 234 4.47 -14.67 13.94
C THR A 234 4.43 -13.61 12.87
N GLY A 235 3.38 -12.78 12.87
CA GLY A 235 3.30 -11.62 11.99
C GLY A 235 4.26 -10.52 12.45
N THR A 236 5.11 -10.06 11.55
CA THR A 236 6.11 -9.02 11.79
C THR A 236 5.94 -7.86 10.82
N VAL A 237 6.49 -6.71 11.18
CA VAL A 237 6.63 -5.56 10.28
C VAL A 237 8.11 -5.22 10.18
N THR A 238 8.60 -5.02 8.98
CA THR A 238 9.98 -4.59 8.72
C THR A 238 9.95 -3.20 8.09
N THR A 239 10.95 -2.38 8.42
CA THR A 239 11.18 -1.10 7.77
C THR A 239 12.59 -1.11 7.18
N ALA A 240 12.70 -0.73 5.91
CA ALA A 240 13.95 -0.71 5.20
C ALA A 240 14.07 0.59 4.41
N GLU A 241 15.20 1.26 4.56
CA GLU A 241 15.52 2.41 3.74
C GLU A 241 15.96 1.92 2.36
N SER A 242 15.18 2.26 1.33
CA SER A 242 15.42 1.84 -0.06
C SER A 242 16.25 2.89 -0.82
N ASN A 243 16.19 4.14 -0.38
CA ASN A 243 17.00 5.22 -0.94
C ASN A 243 17.28 6.27 0.14
N THR A 244 18.54 6.36 0.55
CA THR A 244 19.05 7.48 1.34
C THR A 244 19.19 8.66 0.40
N GLY A 245 18.63 9.80 0.79
CA GLY A 245 18.62 10.99 -0.03
C GLY A 245 20.02 11.52 -0.34
N GLU A 246 20.71 10.97 -1.34
CA GLU A 246 22.01 11.47 -1.76
C GLU A 246 21.87 12.67 -2.70
N THR A 247 22.71 13.67 -2.47
CA THR A 247 22.95 14.76 -3.41
C THR A 247 23.73 14.22 -4.62
N PHE A 248 23.20 14.42 -5.83
CA PHE A 248 23.98 14.15 -7.03
C PHE A 248 25.05 15.24 -7.18
N THR A 249 26.32 14.85 -7.16
CA THR A 249 27.46 15.77 -7.39
C THR A 249 27.65 16.13 -8.88
N SER A 250 26.85 15.53 -9.77
CA SER A 250 26.88 15.74 -11.23
C SER A 250 25.51 15.57 -11.87
N CYS A 251 25.24 16.35 -12.93
CA CYS A 251 24.04 16.27 -13.78
C CYS A 251 23.98 15.01 -14.66
N THR A 252 25.07 14.27 -14.71
CA THR A 252 25.22 13.08 -15.55
C THR A 252 25.57 11.91 -14.68
N GLY A 253 24.87 10.80 -14.86
CA GLY A 253 25.09 9.56 -14.14
C GLY A 253 24.73 8.37 -15.02
N THR A 254 25.16 7.19 -14.59
CA THR A 254 24.83 5.94 -15.26
C THR A 254 23.71 5.26 -14.46
N PHE A 255 22.56 5.01 -15.09
CA PHE A 255 21.50 4.19 -14.48
C PHE A 255 21.73 2.74 -14.88
N ASP A 256 22.21 1.93 -13.94
CA ASP A 256 22.40 0.49 -14.15
C ASP A 256 21.05 -0.22 -13.95
N VAL A 257 20.54 -0.84 -15.01
CA VAL A 257 19.30 -1.63 -15.02
C VAL A 257 19.49 -3.05 -14.45
N GLY A 258 20.71 -3.39 -14.01
CA GLY A 258 21.08 -4.69 -13.45
C GLY A 258 21.21 -5.78 -14.52
N SER A 259 22.10 -6.75 -14.28
CA SER A 259 22.23 -7.92 -15.15
C SER A 259 21.04 -8.87 -14.97
N GLY A 260 20.24 -9.08 -16.03
CA GLY A 260 19.14 -10.05 -16.06
C GLY A 260 17.72 -9.46 -16.05
N SER A 261 17.57 -8.14 -15.96
CA SER A 261 16.25 -7.46 -15.91
C SER A 261 15.64 -7.17 -17.30
N LEU A 262 16.44 -7.28 -18.37
CA LEU A 262 16.02 -6.97 -19.74
C LEU A 262 16.17 -8.17 -20.67
N VAL A 263 15.12 -8.44 -21.45
CA VAL A 263 15.03 -9.50 -22.45
C VAL A 263 15.27 -8.88 -23.83
N GLN A 264 16.18 -9.49 -24.59
CA GLN A 264 16.53 -9.00 -25.92
C GLN A 264 15.32 -9.04 -26.87
N GLY A 265 15.02 -7.90 -27.50
CA GLY A 265 13.91 -7.76 -28.45
C GLY A 265 12.58 -7.32 -27.84
N GLN A 266 12.52 -7.09 -26.52
CA GLN A 266 11.32 -6.59 -25.84
C GLN A 266 11.41 -5.08 -25.62
N LEU A 267 10.33 -4.35 -25.91
CA LEU A 267 10.25 -2.92 -25.67
C LEU A 267 10.04 -2.66 -24.17
N TYR A 268 10.85 -1.75 -23.63
CA TYR A 268 10.73 -1.30 -22.26
C TYR A 268 10.41 0.19 -22.24
N TYR A 269 9.48 0.58 -21.37
CA TYR A 269 9.21 1.99 -21.10
C TYR A 269 10.03 2.42 -19.90
N LEU A 270 11.06 3.24 -20.12
CA LEU A 270 11.67 4.00 -19.03
C LEU A 270 10.88 5.28 -18.82
N ARG A 271 10.55 5.58 -17.56
CA ARG A 271 10.01 6.88 -17.18
C ARG A 271 11.11 7.69 -16.49
N VAL A 272 11.59 8.71 -17.18
CA VAL A 272 12.47 9.73 -16.60
C VAL A 272 11.61 10.91 -16.20
N PHE A 273 11.71 11.36 -14.96
CA PHE A 273 11.12 12.61 -14.52
C PHE A 273 12.23 13.63 -14.37
N ALA A 274 12.08 14.78 -15.02
CA ALA A 274 12.94 15.94 -14.83
C ALA A 274 12.07 17.10 -14.33
N ILE A 275 12.48 17.69 -13.21
CA ILE A 275 11.85 18.87 -12.63
C ILE A 275 12.82 20.03 -12.90
N ASN A 276 12.37 21.04 -13.65
CA ASN A 276 13.06 22.33 -13.72
C ASN A 276 12.28 23.37 -12.91
N SER A 277 12.88 24.54 -12.69
CA SER A 277 12.27 25.68 -11.96
C SER A 277 11.00 26.25 -12.63
N VAL A 278 10.57 25.72 -13.77
CA VAL A 278 9.43 26.15 -14.58
C VAL A 278 8.31 25.08 -14.65
N GLY A 279 8.52 23.87 -14.11
CA GLY A 279 7.52 22.80 -14.02
C GLY A 279 7.84 21.53 -14.82
N TYR A 280 6.84 20.66 -14.98
CA TYR A 280 6.99 19.32 -15.59
C TYR A 280 7.25 19.40 -17.10
N SER A 281 8.24 18.64 -17.59
CA SER A 281 8.39 18.38 -19.02
C SER A 281 7.59 17.14 -19.46
N LEU A 282 7.21 17.11 -20.73
CA LEU A 282 6.51 15.98 -21.34
C LEU A 282 7.45 14.77 -21.46
N PRO A 283 6.95 13.53 -21.29
CA PRO A 283 7.77 12.33 -21.48
C PRO A 283 8.34 12.28 -22.90
N GLN A 284 9.65 12.08 -23.00
CA GLN A 284 10.34 11.92 -24.28
C GLN A 284 10.65 10.45 -24.57
N VAL A 285 10.61 10.09 -25.84
CA VAL A 285 11.02 8.77 -26.32
C VAL A 285 12.55 8.72 -26.28
N ALA A 286 13.09 7.79 -25.49
CA ALA A 286 14.52 7.51 -25.49
C ALA A 286 14.92 6.88 -26.84
N ALA A 287 15.90 7.48 -27.51
CA ALA A 287 16.50 6.97 -28.75
C ALA A 287 17.70 6.08 -28.46
#